data_AF-A0A2P6ARM4-F1
#
_entry.id   AF-A0A2P6ARM4-F1
#
_cell.length_a   1.000
_cell.length_b   1.000
_cell.length_c   1.000
_cell.angle_alpha   90.00
_cell.angle_beta   90.00
_cell.angle_gamma   90.00
#
_symmetry.space_group_name_H-M   'P 1'
#
loop_
_entity.id
_entity.type
_entity.pdbx_description
1 polymer ?
#
loop_
_entity_poly.entity_id
_entity_poly.type
_entity_poly.pdbx_seq_one_letter_code
_entity_poly.pdbx_strand_id
1 'polypeptide(L)'
;MPSAPDFRQQQRQFTAWLRHPGTTPAPADIEPRRLEIYRDLLRNNVTSFVDITFPVAGAVLPATLWARLKEGFFADFHCTSPL
;
A
#
# COMPACT_ATOMS: atom_id res chain seq x y z
N MET A 1 28.75 11.78 15.00
CA MET A 1 27.41 12.11 14.46
C MET A 1 26.73 10.80 14.10
N PRO A 2 25.58 10.44 14.68
CA PRO A 2 24.82 9.31 14.13
C PRO A 2 24.40 9.72 12.72
N SER A 3 24.79 8.95 11.70
CA SER A 3 24.30 9.19 10.34
C SER A 3 22.79 9.07 10.37
N ALA A 4 22.07 10.02 9.76
CA ALA A 4 20.63 9.87 9.54
C ALA A 4 20.36 8.47 8.97
N PRO A 5 19.30 7.76 9.42
CA PRO A 5 18.97 6.45 8.85
C PRO A 5 18.95 6.57 7.32
N ASP A 6 19.50 5.57 6.63
CA ASP A 6 19.49 5.56 5.17
C ASP A 6 18.04 5.79 4.72
N PHE A 7 17.80 6.86 3.97
CA PHE A 7 16.48 7.24 3.47
C PHE A 7 15.78 6.05 2.80
N ARG A 8 16.55 5.17 2.13
CA ARG A 8 16.03 3.94 1.52
C ARG A 8 15.52 2.96 2.55
N GLN A 9 16.18 2.82 3.70
CA GLN A 9 15.74 1.96 4.80
C GLN A 9 14.45 2.50 5.41
N GLN A 10 14.36 3.81 5.65
CA GLN A 10 13.15 4.44 6.18
C GLN A 10 11.97 4.29 5.19
N GLN A 11 12.20 4.50 3.90
CA GLN A 11 11.20 4.31 2.86
C GLN A 11 10.72 2.85 2.78
N ARG A 12 11.63 1.87 2.89
CA ARG A 12 11.27 0.44 2.92
C ARG A 12 10.43 0.10 4.16
N GLN A 13 10.82 0.57 5.34
CA GLN A 13 10.07 0.33 6.57
C GLN A 13 8.66 0.95 6.49
N PHE A 14 8.58 2.20 6.05
CA PHE A 14 7.30 2.90 5.89
C PHE A 14 6.40 2.18 4.88
N THR A 15 6.91 1.85 3.69
CA THR A 15 6.11 1.18 2.66
C THR A 15 5.77 -0.28 2.99
N ALA A 16 6.58 -0.98 3.78
CA ALA A 16 6.24 -2.31 4.30
C ALA A 16 5.11 -2.23 5.33
N TRP A 17 5.18 -1.27 6.27
CA TRP A 17 4.08 -1.02 7.21
C TRP A 17 2.79 -0.62 6.49
N LEU A 18 2.89 0.25 5.47
CA LEU A 18 1.73 0.66 4.68
C LEU A 18 1.04 -0.50 3.97
N ARG A 19 1.72 -1.61 3.68
CA ARG A 19 1.15 -2.82 3.05
C ARG A 19 0.59 -3.79 4.08
N HIS A 20 1.35 -4.07 5.14
CA HIS A 20 0.98 -5.05 6.18
C HIS A 20 1.05 -4.47 7.60
N PRO A 21 0.13 -3.57 7.98
CA PRO A 21 0.05 -3.01 9.32
C PRO A 21 -0.21 -4.14 10.33
N GLY A 22 0.51 -4.11 11.45
CA GLY A 22 0.42 -5.13 12.51
C GLY A 22 1.40 -6.28 12.35
N THR A 23 1.94 -6.54 11.15
CA THR A 23 3.04 -7.51 10.96
C THR A 23 4.42 -6.84 10.88
N THR A 24 4.44 -5.60 10.37
CA THR A 24 5.65 -4.79 10.29
C THR A 24 5.62 -3.72 11.40
N PRO A 25 6.73 -3.43 12.08
CA PRO A 25 6.78 -2.36 13.07
C PRO A 25 6.54 -0.98 12.42
N ALA A 26 5.67 -0.19 13.03
CA ALA A 26 5.44 1.19 12.63
C ALA A 26 6.74 2.01 12.72
N PRO A 27 7.01 2.93 11.79
CA PRO A 27 8.10 3.89 11.93
C PRO A 27 7.90 4.72 13.21
N ALA A 28 8.91 4.76 14.08
CA ALA A 28 8.84 5.43 15.38
C ALA A 28 8.66 6.96 15.26
N ASP A 29 9.13 7.54 14.14
CA ASP A 29 9.16 8.99 13.92
C ASP A 29 7.86 9.54 13.30
N ILE A 30 6.82 8.70 13.14
CA ILE A 30 5.56 9.09 12.52
C ILE A 30 4.40 8.81 13.48
N GLU A 31 3.56 9.83 13.69
CA GLU A 31 2.33 9.74 14.48
C GLU A 31 1.40 8.64 13.91
N PRO A 32 0.88 7.72 14.74
CA PRO A 32 0.03 6.60 14.28
C PRO A 32 -1.17 7.03 13.44
N ARG A 33 -1.84 8.12 13.82
CA ARG A 33 -2.96 8.67 13.06
C ARG A 33 -2.57 9.07 11.63
N ARG A 34 -1.38 9.65 11.45
CA ARG A 34 -0.89 10.04 10.12
C ARG A 34 -0.56 8.82 9.27
N LEU A 35 -0.02 7.78 9.89
CA LEU A 35 0.26 6.52 9.23
C LEU A 35 -1.02 5.90 8.63
N GLU A 36 -2.11 5.89 9.40
CA GLU A 36 -3.42 5.43 8.93
C GLU A 36 -3.94 6.26 7.75
N ILE A 37 -3.87 7.58 7.85
CA ILE A 37 -4.26 8.49 6.74
C ILE A 37 -3.47 8.17 5.47
N TYR A 38 -2.14 8.00 5.57
CA TYR A 38 -1.32 7.67 4.41
C TYR A 38 -1.66 6.31 3.81
N ARG A 39 -1.95 5.32 4.65
CA ARG A 39 -2.39 4.00 4.18
C ARG A 39 -3.71 4.09 3.43
N ASP A 40 -4.69 4.77 3.98
CA ASP A 40 -6.00 4.93 3.34
C ASP A 40 -5.89 5.66 2.01
N LEU A 41 -5.12 6.75 1.95
CA LEU A 41 -4.89 7.50 0.72
C LEU A 41 -4.23 6.64 -0.36
N LEU A 42 -3.18 5.89 -0.01
CA LEU A 42 -2.46 5.06 -0.98
C LEU A 42 -3.32 3.87 -1.43
N ARG A 43 -3.99 3.19 -0.49
CA ARG A 43 -4.91 2.09 -0.81
C ARG A 43 -6.00 2.57 -1.75
N ASN A 44 -6.70 3.66 -1.41
CA ASN A 44 -7.78 4.20 -2.24
C ASN A 44 -7.30 4.59 -3.64
N ASN A 45 -6.11 5.19 -3.77
CA ASN A 45 -5.53 5.50 -5.07
C ASN A 45 -5.29 4.23 -5.90
N VAL A 46 -4.63 3.22 -5.31
CA VAL A 46 -4.33 1.97 -5.99
C VAL A 46 -5.60 1.24 -6.39
N THR A 47 -6.57 1.09 -5.49
CA THR A 47 -7.81 0.36 -5.79
C THR A 47 -8.64 1.09 -6.85
N SER A 48 -8.72 2.42 -6.79
CA SER A 48 -9.43 3.22 -7.80
C SER A 48 -8.76 3.09 -9.17
N PHE A 49 -7.42 3.09 -9.21
CA PHE A 49 -6.68 2.87 -10.44
C PHE A 49 -6.95 1.48 -11.04
N VAL A 50 -6.99 0.43 -10.21
CA VAL A 50 -7.35 -0.93 -10.63
C VAL A 50 -8.78 -0.99 -11.16
N ASP A 51 -9.74 -0.32 -10.51
CA ASP A 51 -11.13 -0.26 -10.97
C ASP A 51 -11.24 0.40 -12.37
N ILE A 52 -10.49 1.48 -12.60
CA ILE A 52 -10.45 2.17 -13.89
C ILE A 52 -9.75 1.34 -14.97
N THR A 53 -8.69 0.61 -14.62
CA THR A 53 -7.86 -0.15 -15.56
C THR A 53 -8.51 -1.47 -15.98
N PHE A 54 -9.30 -2.09 -15.10
CA PHE A 54 -9.93 -3.39 -15.33
C PHE A 54 -11.46 -3.35 -15.16
N PRO A 55 -12.16 -2.45 -15.89
CA PRO A 55 -13.59 -2.23 -15.68
C PRO A 55 -14.43 -3.47 -15.99
N VAL A 56 -14.03 -4.27 -16.99
CA VAL A 56 -14.71 -5.52 -17.35
C VAL A 56 -14.57 -6.55 -16.23
N ALA A 57 -13.37 -6.72 -15.66
CA ALA A 57 -13.14 -7.65 -14.57
C ALA A 57 -13.96 -7.28 -13.32
N GLY A 58 -13.99 -5.98 -12.98
CA GLY A 58 -14.82 -5.46 -11.89
C GLY A 58 -16.33 -5.66 -12.10
N ALA A 59 -16.79 -5.75 -13.35
CA ALA A 59 -18.20 -5.97 -13.67
C ALA A 59 -18.62 -7.44 -13.66
N VAL A 60 -17.72 -8.37 -14.02
CA VAL A 60 -18.05 -9.81 -14.17
C VAL A 60 -17.72 -10.66 -12.95
N LEU A 61 -16.80 -10.21 -12.09
CA LEU A 61 -16.40 -10.95 -10.91
C LEU A 61 -17.34 -10.67 -9.72
N PRO A 62 -17.55 -11.63 -8.80
CA PRO A 62 -18.24 -11.37 -7.55
C PRO A 62 -17.55 -10.24 -6.77
N ALA A 63 -18.32 -9.32 -6.19
CA ALA A 63 -17.79 -8.15 -5.48
C ALA A 63 -16.79 -8.51 -4.37
N THR A 64 -17.03 -9.62 -3.65
CA THR A 64 -16.14 -10.13 -2.61
C THR A 64 -14.80 -10.62 -3.17
N LEU A 65 -14.81 -11.28 -4.32
CA LEU A 65 -13.59 -11.72 -5.00
C LEU A 65 -12.83 -10.51 -5.56
N TRP A 66 -13.53 -9.56 -6.17
CA TRP A 66 -12.92 -8.34 -6.68
C TRP A 66 -12.23 -7.52 -5.59
N ALA A 67 -12.89 -7.33 -4.44
CA ALA A 67 -12.29 -6.69 -3.27
C ALA A 67 -11.02 -7.42 -2.79
N ARG A 68 -11.06 -8.75 -2.68
CA ARG A 68 -9.90 -9.55 -2.26
C ARG A 68 -8.72 -9.43 -3.23
N LEU A 69 -8.97 -9.41 -4.53
CA LEU A 69 -7.92 -9.24 -5.54
C LEU A 69 -7.27 -7.86 -5.43
N LYS A 70 -8.07 -6.80 -5.21
CA LYS A 70 -7.56 -5.45 -5.00
C LYS A 70 -6.72 -5.32 -3.73
N GLU A 71 -7.17 -5.92 -2.62
CA GLU A 71 -6.41 -5.93 -1.37
C GLU A 71 -5.10 -6.72 -1.51
N GLY A 72 -5.12 -7.89 -2.16
CA GLY A 72 -3.91 -8.67 -2.44
C GLY A 72 -2.94 -7.93 -3.36
N PHE A 73 -3.43 -7.25 -4.39
CA PHE A 73 -2.61 -6.42 -5.26
C PHE A 73 -1.92 -5.29 -4.48
N PHE A 74 -2.65 -4.58 -3.62
CA PHE A 74 -2.08 -3.52 -2.78
C PHE A 74 -1.01 -4.05 -1.80
N ALA A 75 -1.27 -5.21 -1.19
CA ALA A 75 -0.41 -5.79 -0.15
C ALA A 75 0.86 -6.44 -0.72
N ASP A 76 0.74 -7.24 -1.78
CA ASP A 76 1.81 -8.17 -2.18
C ASP A 76 2.49 -7.78 -3.50
N PHE A 77 1.85 -6.96 -4.33
CA PHE A 77 2.40 -6.65 -5.64
C PHE A 77 3.44 -5.52 -5.57
N HIS A 78 4.62 -5.80 -6.13
CA HIS A 78 5.68 -4.83 -6.29
C HIS A 78 5.72 -4.37 -7.75
N CYS A 79 5.27 -3.13 -8.00
CA CYS A 79 5.42 -2.52 -9.31
C CYS A 79 6.91 -2.38 -9.65
N THR A 80 7.36 -3.09 -10.68
CA THR A 80 8.74 -3.03 -11.20
C THR A 80 8.89 -2.07 -12.37
N SER A 81 7.80 -1.46 -12.83
CA SER A 81 7.84 -0.49 -13.91
C SER A 81 8.50 0.80 -13.43
N PRO A 82 9.52 1.32 -14.14
CA PRO A 82 10.22 2.55 -13.78
C PRO A 82 9.50 3.85 -14.21
N LEU A 83 8.28 3.75 -14.76
CA LEU A 83 7.54 4.89 -15.34
C LEU A 83 7.15 5.94 -14.29
#